data_AF-A0A526MBN4-F1
#
_entry.id   AF-A0A526MBN4-F1
#
_cell.length_a   1.000
_cell.length_b   1.000
_cell.length_c   1.000
_cell.angle_alpha   90.00
_cell.angle_beta   90.00
_cell.angle_gamma   90.00
#
_symmetry.space_group_name_H-M   'P 1'
#
loop_
_entity.id
_entity.type
_entity.pdbx_description
1 polymer ?
#
loop_
_entity_poly.entity_id
_entity_poly.type
_entity_poly.pdbx_seq_one_letter_code
_entity_poly.pdbx_strand_id
1 'polypeptide(L)'
;MVGREPEPGDIGYSFGSIVKLLMLTGQRRTEVAAMRWSELNLEAGTWELSSDRTKNEEPTLIPLSTLAVSVPQSVPKTNDTFVFPARGNERSHFSGYAKGKKALDGKVNIDGVALENWTLHDLRRTLATNLGRRQVLPHVIEHILNYKAAS
;
A
#
# COMPACT_ATOMS: atom_id res chain seq x y z
N MET A 1 22.41 9.19 -9.07
CA MET A 1 21.66 8.43 -10.10
C MET A 1 20.33 9.14 -10.32
N VAL A 2 20.11 9.68 -11.52
CA VAL A 2 18.90 10.41 -11.90
C VAL A 2 17.74 9.41 -11.96
N GLY A 3 16.61 9.73 -11.30
CA GLY A 3 15.41 8.90 -11.35
C GLY A 3 14.98 8.70 -12.80
N ARG A 4 15.02 7.44 -13.26
CA ARG A 4 14.59 7.06 -14.60
C ARG A 4 13.14 7.51 -14.80
N GLU A 5 12.89 8.26 -15.87
CA GLU A 5 11.51 8.61 -16.24
C GLU A 5 10.72 7.33 -16.51
N PRO A 6 9.51 7.19 -15.94
CA PRO A 6 8.68 6.03 -16.23
C PRO A 6 8.25 6.08 -17.71
N GLU A 7 8.54 5.00 -18.43
CA GLU A 7 8.15 4.84 -19.84
C GLU A 7 6.63 4.93 -20.01
N PRO A 8 6.11 5.34 -21.19
CA PRO A 8 4.69 5.29 -21.50
C PRO A 8 4.14 3.88 -21.28
N GLY A 9 3.23 3.75 -20.32
CA GLY A 9 2.65 2.47 -19.91
C GLY A 9 3.26 1.89 -18.65
N ASP A 10 4.37 2.38 -18.09
CA ASP A 10 4.82 1.93 -16.78
C ASP A 10 3.83 2.38 -15.69
N ILE A 11 3.50 1.49 -14.76
CA ILE A 11 2.55 1.80 -13.66
C ILE A 11 3.17 2.87 -12.73
N GLY A 12 4.47 3.14 -12.90
CA GLY A 12 5.23 4.18 -12.23
C GLY A 12 5.69 3.74 -10.84
N TYR A 13 6.85 4.26 -10.42
CA TYR A 13 7.49 3.82 -9.17
C TYR A 13 6.57 4.00 -7.95
N SER A 14 5.79 5.08 -7.88
CA SER A 14 4.93 5.34 -6.72
C SER A 14 3.68 4.46 -6.72
N PHE A 15 2.89 4.45 -7.80
CA PHE A 15 1.61 3.74 -7.79
C PHE A 15 1.77 2.21 -7.79
N GLY A 16 2.73 1.68 -8.56
CA GLY A 16 3.02 0.25 -8.53
C GLY A 16 3.47 -0.24 -7.15
N SER A 17 4.33 0.52 -6.48
CA SER A 17 4.80 0.20 -5.12
C SER A 17 3.69 0.31 -4.08
N ILE A 18 2.82 1.32 -4.18
CA ILE A 18 1.62 1.44 -3.35
C ILE A 18 0.75 0.20 -3.51
N VAL A 19 0.47 -0.24 -4.74
CA VAL A 19 -0.36 -1.43 -5.00
C VAL A 19 0.28 -2.69 -4.43
N LYS A 20 1.61 -2.87 -4.55
CA LYS A 20 2.33 -3.98 -3.91
C LYS A 20 2.14 -3.97 -2.39
N LEU A 21 2.32 -2.83 -1.74
CA LEU A 21 2.11 -2.72 -0.30
C LEU A 21 0.66 -2.99 0.10
N LEU A 22 -0.34 -2.55 -0.69
CA LEU A 22 -1.74 -2.89 -0.44
C LEU A 22 -1.98 -4.40 -0.47
N MET A 23 -1.38 -5.11 -1.42
CA MET A 23 -1.48 -6.58 -1.50
C MET A 23 -0.78 -7.29 -0.34
N LEU A 24 0.37 -6.76 0.10
CA LEU A 24 1.21 -7.41 1.11
C LEU A 24 0.77 -7.12 2.55
N THR A 25 0.16 -5.95 2.80
CA THR A 25 -0.18 -5.47 4.15
C THR A 25 -1.68 -5.40 4.41
N GLY A 26 -2.50 -5.34 3.35
CA GLY A 26 -3.95 -5.17 3.46
C GLY A 26 -4.39 -3.80 3.99
N GLN A 27 -3.49 -2.83 4.21
CA GLN A 27 -3.82 -1.53 4.82
C GLN A 27 -4.65 -0.62 3.91
N ARG A 28 -5.18 0.49 4.43
CA ARG A 28 -6.01 1.40 3.62
C ARG A 28 -5.15 2.11 2.59
N ARG A 29 -5.72 2.33 1.41
CA ARG A 29 -5.08 3.03 0.28
C ARG A 29 -4.41 4.33 0.69
N THR A 30 -5.11 5.15 1.47
CA THR A 30 -4.62 6.47 1.91
C THR A 30 -3.50 6.36 2.93
N GLU A 31 -3.56 5.38 3.84
CA GLU A 31 -2.51 5.14 4.83
C GLU A 31 -1.21 4.75 4.14
N VAL A 32 -1.27 3.79 3.20
CA VAL A 32 -0.10 3.34 2.41
C VAL A 32 0.44 4.48 1.54
N ALA A 33 -0.42 5.20 0.82
CA ALA A 33 0.04 6.28 -0.04
C ALA A 33 0.69 7.43 0.74
N ALA A 34 0.26 7.65 1.97
CA ALA A 34 0.81 8.68 2.85
C ALA A 34 1.90 8.16 3.79
N MET A 35 2.38 6.92 3.64
CA MET A 35 3.41 6.31 4.48
C MET A 35 4.63 7.23 4.61
N ARG A 36 5.12 7.41 5.86
CA ARG A 36 6.28 8.24 6.15
C ARG A 36 7.52 7.41 6.46
N TRP A 37 8.70 7.93 6.14
CA TRP A 37 9.96 7.25 6.49
C TRP A 37 10.14 7.11 8.01
N SER A 38 9.70 8.11 8.77
CA SER A 38 9.77 8.12 10.24
C SER A 38 8.91 7.05 10.91
N GLU A 39 7.98 6.43 10.18
CA GLU A 39 7.08 5.39 10.70
C GLU A 39 7.64 3.99 10.46
N LEU A 40 8.72 3.86 9.70
CA LEU A 40 9.24 2.58 9.25
C LEU A 40 10.51 2.21 10.02
N ASN A 41 10.47 1.07 10.69
CA ASN A 41 11.67 0.36 11.10
C ASN A 41 11.87 -0.83 10.15
N LEU A 42 12.63 -0.61 9.07
CA LEU A 42 12.84 -1.60 8.02
C LEU A 42 13.73 -2.77 8.46
N GLU A 43 14.55 -2.57 9.50
CA GLU A 43 15.36 -3.64 10.09
C GLU A 43 14.50 -4.57 10.95
N ALA A 44 13.65 -3.99 11.81
CA ALA A 44 12.70 -4.76 12.62
C ALA A 44 11.48 -5.26 11.82
N GLY A 45 11.30 -4.77 10.59
CA GLY A 45 10.15 -5.10 9.75
C GLY A 45 8.84 -4.60 10.34
N THR A 46 8.81 -3.35 10.81
CA THR A 46 7.59 -2.75 11.39
C THR A 46 7.24 -1.41 10.76
N TRP A 47 5.94 -1.12 10.77
CA TRP A 47 5.36 0.16 10.39
C TRP A 47 4.44 0.66 11.51
N GLU A 48 4.79 1.78 12.13
CA GLU A 48 4.05 2.40 13.22
C GLU A 48 3.14 3.51 12.67
N LEU A 49 1.83 3.24 12.57
CA LEU A 49 0.86 4.26 12.22
C LEU A 49 0.42 5.01 13.47
N SER A 50 0.73 6.29 13.57
CA SER A 50 0.33 7.14 14.70
C SER A 50 -1.17 7.45 14.68
N SER A 51 -1.74 7.72 15.86
CA SER A 51 -3.18 7.94 16.05
C SER A 51 -3.75 9.05 15.17
N ASP A 52 -2.99 10.15 14.95
CA ASP A 52 -3.35 11.29 14.08
C ASP A 52 -3.52 10.91 12.60
N ARG A 53 -3.09 9.71 12.21
CA ARG A 53 -3.12 9.21 10.83
C ARG A 53 -4.01 7.99 10.64
N THR A 54 -4.47 7.39 11.73
CA THR A 54 -5.39 6.26 11.69
C THR A 54 -6.82 6.76 11.63
N LYS A 55 -7.67 6.07 10.85
CA LYS A 55 -9.12 6.35 10.86
C LYS A 55 -9.75 6.13 12.25
N ASN A 56 -9.09 5.35 13.10
CA ASN A 56 -9.61 4.87 14.39
C ASN A 56 -8.95 5.55 15.59
N GLU A 57 -8.10 6.56 15.38
CA GLU A 57 -7.40 7.34 16.41
C GLU A 57 -6.55 6.52 17.40
N GLU A 58 -6.15 5.30 17.05
CA GLU A 58 -5.34 4.41 17.90
C GLU A 58 -4.02 4.04 17.20
N PRO A 59 -2.86 4.25 17.84
CA PRO A 59 -1.58 3.85 17.27
C PRO A 59 -1.60 2.36 16.92
N THR A 60 -1.19 2.02 15.70
CA THR A 60 -1.20 0.64 15.22
C THR A 60 0.20 0.25 14.75
N LEU A 61 0.75 -0.82 15.35
CA LEU A 61 1.98 -1.44 14.90
C LEU A 61 1.67 -2.50 13.85
N ILE A 62 2.08 -2.27 12.61
CA ILE A 62 1.84 -3.16 11.48
C ILE A 62 3.13 -3.95 11.19
N PRO A 63 3.12 -5.29 11.31
CA PRO A 63 4.26 -6.10 10.92
C PRO A 63 4.40 -6.14 9.39
N LEU A 64 5.63 -6.00 8.91
CA LEU A 64 5.99 -6.06 7.50
C LEU A 64 6.74 -7.35 7.22
N SER A 65 6.24 -8.14 6.26
CA SER A 65 7.00 -9.27 5.72
C SER A 65 8.26 -8.81 5.00
N THR A 66 9.22 -9.71 4.78
CA THR A 66 10.44 -9.40 3.99
C THR A 66 10.11 -8.81 2.62
N LEU A 67 9.05 -9.29 1.97
CA LEU A 67 8.56 -8.72 0.70
C LEU A 67 8.03 -7.30 0.88
N ALA A 68 7.28 -7.04 1.96
CA ALA A 68 6.75 -5.71 2.25
C ALA A 68 7.87 -4.71 2.55
N VAL A 69 8.94 -5.13 3.25
CA VAL A 69 10.15 -4.34 3.51
C VAL A 69 10.93 -4.02 2.23
N SER A 70 11.02 -4.95 1.29
CA SER A 70 11.75 -4.72 0.03
C SER A 70 11.16 -3.61 -0.83
N VAL A 71 9.86 -3.32 -0.69
CA VAL A 71 9.20 -2.28 -1.50
C VAL A 71 9.75 -0.88 -1.17
N PRO A 72 9.67 -0.37 0.07
CA PRO A 72 10.25 0.93 0.43
C PRO A 72 11.79 0.95 0.26
N GLN A 73 12.49 -0.18 0.37
CA GLN A 73 13.93 -0.23 0.07
C GLN A 73 14.24 -0.02 -1.44
N SER A 74 13.31 -0.42 -2.31
CA SER A 74 13.48 -0.32 -3.77
C SER A 74 13.08 1.03 -4.36
N VAL A 75 12.39 1.90 -3.60
CA VAL A 75 11.98 3.21 -4.11
C VAL A 75 13.06 4.26 -3.87
N PRO A 76 13.30 5.17 -4.83
CA PRO A 76 14.23 6.28 -4.61
C PRO A 76 13.73 7.17 -3.48
N LYS A 77 14.60 7.45 -2.50
CA LYS A 77 14.29 8.44 -1.46
C LYS A 77 14.44 9.85 -2.04
N THR A 78 13.35 10.39 -2.59
CA THR A 78 13.30 11.76 -3.15
C THR A 78 12.73 12.80 -2.16
N ASN A 79 12.34 12.37 -0.97
CA ASN A 79 11.73 13.19 0.07
C ASN A 79 12.02 12.57 1.44
N ASP A 80 12.20 13.40 2.48
CA ASP A 80 12.49 12.92 3.83
C ASP A 80 11.24 12.59 4.66
N THR A 81 10.08 13.08 4.24
CA THR A 81 8.81 12.87 4.94
C THR A 81 8.10 11.62 4.41
N PHE A 82 7.68 11.63 3.15
CA PHE A 82 6.85 10.61 2.54
C PHE A 82 7.68 9.61 1.72
N VAL A 83 7.32 8.33 1.84
CA VAL A 83 7.82 7.27 0.96
C VAL A 83 7.32 7.48 -0.47
N PHE A 84 6.10 8.00 -0.61
CA PHE A 84 5.45 8.27 -1.90
C PHE A 84 4.99 9.74 -1.98
N PRO A 85 5.88 10.70 -2.25
CA PRO A 85 5.50 12.10 -2.39
C PRO A 85 4.64 12.36 -3.64
N ALA A 86 3.83 13.42 -3.60
CA ALA A 86 3.13 13.91 -4.78
C ALA A 86 4.12 14.46 -5.80
N ARG A 87 3.85 14.25 -7.10
CA ARG A 87 4.69 14.79 -8.17
C ARG A 87 4.68 16.33 -8.10
N GLY A 88 5.86 16.93 -7.94
CA GLY A 88 6.02 18.39 -7.86
C GLY A 88 5.56 19.01 -6.53
N ASN A 89 5.19 18.21 -5.53
CA ASN A 89 4.87 18.71 -4.19
C ASN A 89 5.35 17.74 -3.10
N GLU A 90 6.50 18.05 -2.56
CA GLU A 90 7.17 17.31 -1.49
C GLU A 90 6.47 17.41 -0.12
N ARG A 91 5.54 18.35 0.06
CA ARG A 91 4.76 18.53 1.29
C ARG A 91 3.47 17.71 1.29
N SER A 92 3.19 16.98 0.21
CA SER A 92 1.99 16.17 0.08
C SER A 92 2.34 14.77 -0.41
N HIS A 93 1.50 13.81 -0.07
CA HIS A 93 1.66 12.43 -0.51
C HIS A 93 0.96 12.17 -1.84
N PHE A 94 1.22 11.01 -2.43
CA PHE A 94 0.63 10.57 -3.68
C PHE A 94 -0.91 10.70 -3.70
N SER A 95 -1.44 11.28 -4.78
CA SER A 95 -2.88 11.47 -5.04
C SER A 95 -3.33 11.03 -6.44
N GLY A 96 -2.40 10.56 -7.29
CA GLY A 96 -2.63 10.22 -8.71
C GLY A 96 -3.39 8.90 -8.96
N TYR A 97 -4.35 8.54 -8.11
CA TYR A 97 -5.00 7.23 -8.12
C TYR A 97 -5.75 6.91 -9.41
N ALA A 98 -6.50 7.87 -9.97
CA ALA A 98 -7.29 7.63 -11.17
C ALA A 98 -6.40 7.29 -12.38
N LYS A 99 -5.32 8.06 -12.56
CA LYS A 99 -4.33 7.82 -13.63
C LYS A 99 -3.59 6.49 -13.41
N GLY A 100 -3.14 6.24 -12.19
CA GLY A 100 -2.46 5.00 -11.83
C GLY A 100 -3.34 3.76 -12.05
N LYS A 101 -4.59 3.81 -11.58
CA LYS A 101 -5.55 2.70 -11.73
C LYS A 101 -5.87 2.44 -13.19
N LYS A 102 -6.07 3.48 -14.01
CA LYS A 102 -6.27 3.32 -15.46
C LYS A 102 -5.07 2.63 -16.14
N ALA A 103 -3.85 3.00 -15.78
CA ALA A 103 -2.64 2.36 -16.31
C ALA A 103 -2.51 0.90 -15.86
N LEU A 104 -2.88 0.60 -14.61
CA LEU A 104 -2.90 -0.76 -14.08
C LEU A 104 -3.97 -1.63 -14.75
N ASP A 105 -5.18 -1.10 -14.95
CA ASP A 105 -6.28 -1.81 -15.60
C ASP A 105 -5.93 -2.22 -17.03
N GLY A 106 -5.16 -1.39 -17.75
CA GLY A 106 -4.65 -1.74 -19.08
C GLY A 106 -3.63 -2.88 -19.11
N LYS A 107 -3.16 -3.37 -17.94
CA LYS A 107 -2.18 -4.45 -17.83
C LYS A 107 -2.72 -5.71 -17.15
N VAL A 108 -3.70 -5.57 -16.28
CA VAL A 108 -4.23 -6.70 -15.50
C VAL A 108 -5.19 -7.51 -16.37
N ASN A 109 -4.84 -8.77 -16.60
CA ASN A 109 -5.65 -9.73 -17.34
C ASN A 109 -5.50 -11.14 -16.74
N ILE A 110 -6.48 -11.98 -17.00
CA ILE A 110 -6.46 -13.42 -16.72
C ILE A 110 -6.51 -14.11 -18.08
N ASP A 111 -5.41 -14.79 -18.45
CA ASP A 111 -5.28 -15.50 -19.72
C ASP A 111 -5.66 -14.65 -20.95
N GLY A 112 -5.23 -13.38 -20.95
CA GLY A 112 -5.51 -12.41 -22.01
C GLY A 112 -6.85 -11.70 -21.90
N VAL A 113 -7.71 -12.08 -20.96
CA VAL A 113 -9.00 -11.42 -20.72
C VAL A 113 -8.84 -10.33 -19.66
N ALA A 114 -9.18 -9.09 -19.99
CA ALA A 114 -9.07 -7.96 -19.07
C ALA A 114 -9.89 -8.21 -17.79
N LEU A 115 -9.30 -7.88 -16.64
CA LEU A 115 -10.01 -7.97 -15.37
C LEU A 115 -10.92 -6.75 -15.21
N GLU A 116 -12.23 -6.95 -15.31
CA GLU A 116 -13.23 -5.89 -15.17
C GLU A 116 -13.78 -5.75 -13.75
N ASN A 117 -14.42 -4.61 -13.46
CA ASN A 117 -15.22 -4.38 -12.25
C ASN A 117 -14.51 -4.57 -10.90
N TRP A 118 -13.19 -4.36 -10.86
CA TRP A 118 -12.40 -4.46 -9.64
C TRP A 118 -11.81 -3.11 -9.20
N THR A 119 -11.61 -2.98 -7.89
CA THR A 119 -11.08 -1.80 -7.22
C THR A 119 -9.88 -2.17 -6.34
N LEU A 120 -9.09 -1.17 -5.93
CA LEU A 120 -8.00 -1.40 -4.97
C LEU A 120 -8.51 -1.93 -3.62
N HIS A 121 -9.79 -1.71 -3.28
CA HIS A 121 -10.39 -2.26 -2.07
C HIS A 121 -10.52 -3.79 -2.13
N ASP A 122 -10.67 -4.36 -3.33
CA ASP A 122 -10.79 -5.80 -3.51
C ASP A 122 -9.48 -6.53 -3.18
N LEU A 123 -8.32 -5.86 -3.26
CA LEU A 123 -7.05 -6.41 -2.78
C LEU A 123 -7.10 -6.73 -1.28
N ARG A 124 -7.65 -5.79 -0.50
CA ARG A 124 -7.82 -5.95 0.94
C ARG A 124 -8.85 -7.04 1.27
N ARG A 125 -9.98 -7.10 0.54
CA ARG A 125 -10.98 -8.17 0.70
C ARG A 125 -10.38 -9.54 0.36
N THR A 126 -9.60 -9.62 -0.71
CA THR A 126 -8.93 -10.84 -1.17
C THR A 126 -7.92 -11.33 -0.13
N LEU A 127 -7.14 -10.44 0.48
CA LEU A 127 -6.23 -10.79 1.57
C LEU A 127 -6.99 -11.38 2.77
N ALA A 128 -8.06 -10.71 3.21
CA ALA A 128 -8.90 -11.18 4.32
C ALA A 128 -9.47 -12.59 4.05
N THR A 129 -10.05 -12.80 2.86
CA THR A 129 -10.58 -14.10 2.44
C THR A 129 -9.49 -15.17 2.40
N ASN A 130 -8.29 -14.85 1.91
CA ASN A 130 -7.18 -15.80 1.82
C ASN A 130 -6.61 -16.19 3.20
N LEU A 131 -6.59 -15.26 4.16
CA LEU A 131 -6.22 -15.56 5.55
C LEU A 131 -7.27 -16.44 6.22
N GLY A 132 -8.57 -16.16 6.01
CA GLY A 132 -9.66 -16.99 6.52
C GLY A 132 -9.63 -18.42 5.96
N ARG A 133 -9.35 -18.58 4.66
CA ARG A 133 -9.13 -19.91 4.03
C ARG A 133 -7.95 -20.68 4.64
N ARG A 134 -6.97 -19.97 5.19
CA ARG A 134 -5.81 -20.53 5.91
C ARG A 134 -6.07 -20.70 7.40
N GLN A 135 -7.32 -20.58 7.85
CA GLN A 135 -7.74 -20.78 9.24
C GLN A 135 -7.11 -19.78 10.24
N VAL A 136 -6.68 -18.61 9.75
CA VAL A 136 -6.31 -17.51 10.65
C VAL A 136 -7.58 -17.04 11.38
N LEU A 137 -7.49 -16.90 12.70
CA LEU A 137 -8.63 -16.54 13.53
C LEU A 137 -9.21 -15.18 13.09
N PRO A 138 -10.55 -15.02 13.03
CA PRO A 138 -11.18 -13.78 12.57
C PRO A 138 -10.67 -12.52 13.27
N HIS A 139 -10.53 -12.55 14.60
CA HIS A 139 -10.03 -11.41 15.37
C HIS A 139 -8.56 -11.05 15.03
N VAL A 140 -7.74 -12.01 14.60
CA VAL A 140 -6.38 -11.75 14.12
C VAL A 140 -6.43 -11.07 12.75
N ILE A 141 -7.33 -11.51 11.85
CA ILE A 141 -7.53 -10.86 10.55
C ILE A 141 -8.03 -9.42 10.74
N GLU A 142 -8.98 -9.20 11.66
CA GLU A 142 -9.48 -7.87 12.01
C GLU A 142 -8.36 -6.96 12.53
N HIS A 143 -7.49 -7.49 13.40
CA HIS A 143 -6.33 -6.76 13.91
C HIS A 143 -5.32 -6.43 12.80
N ILE A 144 -4.96 -7.39 11.94
CA ILE A 144 -4.10 -7.15 10.76
C ILE A 144 -4.68 -6.04 9.90
N LEU A 145 -5.99 -6.06 9.69
CA LEU A 145 -6.66 -5.08 8.86
C LEU A 145 -6.90 -3.75 9.57
N ASN A 146 -6.63 -3.62 10.87
CA ASN A 146 -7.04 -2.45 11.66
C ASN A 146 -8.55 -2.16 11.47
N TYR A 147 -9.35 -3.23 11.55
CA TYR A 147 -10.81 -3.21 11.53
C TYR A 147 -11.32 -3.36 12.97
N LYS A 148 -12.18 -2.44 13.42
CA LYS A 148 -13.00 -2.64 14.61
C LYS A 148 -14.37 -3.16 14.15
N ALA A 149 -14.81 -4.29 14.69
CA ALA A 149 -16.24 -4.58 14.72
C ALA A 149 -16.92 -3.45 15.53
N ALA A 150 -18.08 -2.98 15.09
CA ALA A 150 -18.87 -2.05 15.89
C ALA A 150 -19.21 -2.75 17.22
N SER A 151 -18.67 -2.23 18.33
CA SER A 151 -19.08 -2.58 19.69
C SER A 151 -20.34 -1.83 20.07
#